data_AF-A0A523PLK6-F1
#
_entry.id   AF-A0A523PLK6-F1
#
_cell.length_a   1.000
_cell.length_b   1.000
_cell.length_c   1.000
_cell.angle_alpha   90.00
_cell.angle_beta   90.00
_cell.angle_gamma   90.00
#
_symmetry.space_group_name_H-M   'P 1'
#
loop_
_entity.id
_entity.type
_entity.pdbx_description
1 polymer ?
#
loop_
_entity_poly.entity_id
_entity_poly.type
_entity_poly.pdbx_seq_one_letter_code
_entity_poly.pdbx_strand_id
1 'polypeptide(L)'
;AEIAEPGVIRHIEGTRFPIGELDGSESERAKAISQMLIDAGFKSPILSDVRSEIWLKAWGNLTFNPISALTHSTLVDICQYPPTQHLATMMMTEAQTVANKLGITFRVPIEKRIAGAEKVGKHKTSMLQDVEAGKAVEANALIGAVVELGELTKTPTPHISAIYACVKLLSKTMLEEGISIKGQSLEAQPAKSRLHAV
;
A
#
# COMPACT_ATOMS: atom_id res chain seq x y z
N ALA A 1 9.25 -10.00 6.87
CA ALA A 1 9.57 -10.91 7.99
C ALA A 1 8.26 -11.28 8.68
N GLU A 2 8.24 -12.39 9.40
CA GLU A 2 7.07 -12.88 10.14
C GLU A 2 7.51 -13.27 11.55
N ILE A 3 6.64 -13.02 12.55
CA ILE A 3 6.82 -13.55 13.90
C ILE A 3 6.35 -15.01 13.86
N ALA A 4 7.28 -15.96 13.89
CA ALA A 4 6.94 -17.38 13.86
C ALA A 4 6.39 -17.83 15.23
N GLU A 5 7.03 -17.36 16.31
CA GLU A 5 6.67 -17.62 17.70
C GLU A 5 7.37 -16.58 18.62
N PRO A 6 7.03 -16.49 19.92
CA PRO A 6 7.68 -15.55 20.83
C PRO A 6 9.21 -15.68 20.82
N GLY A 7 9.90 -14.61 20.43
CA GLY A 7 11.37 -14.56 20.34
C GLY A 7 11.97 -15.04 19.01
N VAL A 8 11.17 -15.50 18.05
CA VAL A 8 11.66 -16.02 16.76
C VAL A 8 11.06 -15.25 15.59
N ILE A 9 11.93 -14.55 14.84
CA ILE A 9 11.57 -13.82 13.62
C ILE A 9 12.10 -14.57 12.40
N ARG A 10 11.21 -14.89 11.47
CA ARG A 10 11.60 -15.38 10.14
C ARG A 10 11.81 -14.20 9.21
N HIS A 11 13.06 -13.92 8.85
CA HIS A 11 13.37 -12.94 7.81
C HIS A 11 13.06 -13.55 6.43
N ILE A 12 12.16 -12.92 5.69
CA ILE A 12 11.70 -13.41 4.38
C ILE A 12 12.47 -12.70 3.27
N GLU A 13 12.50 -11.38 3.32
CA GLU A 13 13.17 -10.54 2.33
C GLU A 13 13.47 -9.14 2.91
N GLY A 14 14.30 -8.39 2.17
CA GLY A 14 14.59 -6.99 2.43
C GLY A 14 15.83 -6.78 3.29
N THR A 15 16.90 -6.27 2.67
CA THR A 15 18.15 -5.87 3.36
C THR A 15 18.51 -4.41 3.10
N ARG A 16 17.63 -3.64 2.44
CA ARG A 16 17.91 -2.26 2.03
C ARG A 16 17.16 -1.26 2.91
N PHE A 17 17.90 -0.38 3.57
CA PHE A 17 17.41 0.63 4.52
C PHE A 17 17.98 2.00 4.15
N PRO A 18 17.47 2.64 3.09
CA PRO A 18 17.91 3.98 2.74
C PRO A 18 17.60 4.97 3.88
N ILE A 19 18.53 5.88 4.13
CA ILE A 19 18.39 6.96 5.11
C ILE A 19 18.59 8.29 4.39
N GLY A 20 18.03 9.38 4.88
CA GLY A 20 18.38 10.73 4.42
C GLY A 20 17.78 11.78 5.33
N GLU A 21 18.34 12.99 5.30
CA GLU A 21 17.75 14.12 6.00
C GLU A 21 16.53 14.65 5.24
N LEU A 22 15.57 15.22 5.98
CA LEU A 22 14.32 15.71 5.41
C LEU A 22 14.49 16.96 4.53
N ASP A 23 15.60 17.68 4.68
CA ASP A 23 15.99 18.83 3.87
C ASP A 23 16.97 18.47 2.74
N GLY A 24 17.33 17.17 2.63
CA GLY A 24 18.29 16.67 1.64
C GLY A 24 19.76 16.91 1.98
N SER A 25 20.06 17.52 3.13
CA SER A 25 21.43 17.68 3.59
C SER A 25 22.06 16.34 3.99
N GLU A 26 23.39 16.32 4.00
CA GLU A 26 24.13 15.21 4.58
C GLU A 26 24.63 15.60 5.97
N SER A 27 24.33 14.78 6.97
CA SER A 27 24.66 15.05 8.37
C SER A 27 25.53 13.94 8.97
N GLU A 28 26.30 14.28 10.00
CA GLU A 28 27.08 13.28 10.73
C GLU A 28 26.20 12.22 11.41
N ARG A 29 24.97 12.56 11.83
CA ARG A 29 24.04 11.53 12.36
C ARG A 29 23.58 10.57 11.27
N ALA A 30 23.29 11.06 10.06
CA ALA A 30 22.84 10.22 8.97
C ALA A 30 23.95 9.25 8.56
N LYS A 31 25.20 9.73 8.50
CA LYS A 31 26.40 8.89 8.29
C LYS A 31 26.57 7.85 9.38
N ALA A 32 26.48 8.25 10.65
CA ALA A 32 26.65 7.34 11.78
C ALA A 32 25.61 6.21 11.79
N ILE A 33 24.32 6.54 11.57
CA ILE A 33 23.26 5.52 11.51
C ILE A 33 23.45 4.63 10.28
N SER A 34 23.80 5.22 9.14
CA SER A 34 24.04 4.45 7.92
C SER A 34 25.17 3.45 8.08
N GLN A 35 26.30 3.86 8.67
CA GLN A 35 27.43 2.99 8.95
C GLN A 35 27.05 1.87 9.92
N MET A 36 26.31 2.18 10.98
CA MET A 36 25.82 1.18 11.93
C MET A 36 24.97 0.09 11.26
N LEU A 37 24.09 0.47 10.33
CA LEU A 37 23.29 -0.49 9.56
C LEU A 37 24.16 -1.32 8.61
N ILE A 38 25.16 -0.71 7.99
CA ILE A 38 26.10 -1.41 7.11
C ILE A 38 26.93 -2.44 7.89
N ASP A 39 27.43 -2.07 9.07
CA ASP A 39 28.19 -2.97 9.95
C ASP A 39 27.34 -4.15 10.44
N ALA A 40 26.02 -3.96 10.55
CA ALA A 40 25.05 -5.01 10.84
C ALA A 40 24.66 -5.87 9.61
N GLY A 41 25.24 -5.62 8.44
CA GLY A 41 25.03 -6.39 7.21
C GLY A 41 23.91 -5.87 6.29
N PHE A 42 23.37 -4.67 6.53
CA PHE A 42 22.35 -4.07 5.68
C PHE A 42 22.93 -3.15 4.59
N LYS A 43 22.14 -2.92 3.54
CA LYS A 43 22.41 -1.93 2.49
C LYS A 43 21.74 -0.61 2.86
N SER A 44 22.49 0.34 3.42
CA SER A 44 21.97 1.65 3.82
C SER A 44 22.58 2.78 3.00
N PRO A 45 22.06 3.11 1.80
CA PRO A 45 22.50 4.31 1.10
C PRO A 45 21.94 5.58 1.76
N ILE A 46 22.74 6.64 1.84
CA ILE A 46 22.27 7.98 2.23
C ILE A 46 21.70 8.67 0.99
N LEU A 47 20.50 9.20 1.10
CA LEU A 47 19.73 9.82 0.03
C LEU A 47 19.63 11.32 0.26
N SER A 48 19.91 12.09 -0.78
CA SER A 48 19.67 13.54 -0.81
C SER A 48 18.20 13.89 -1.02
N ASP A 49 17.34 12.90 -1.28
CA ASP A 49 15.90 13.08 -1.47
C ASP A 49 15.13 11.89 -0.89
N VAL A 50 15.19 11.76 0.44
CA VAL A 50 14.46 10.72 1.18
C VAL A 50 12.95 10.89 1.06
N ARG A 51 12.46 12.13 0.89
CA ARG A 51 11.04 12.42 0.80
C ARG A 51 10.43 11.81 -0.46
N SER A 52 11.10 11.87 -1.61
CA SER A 52 10.63 11.21 -2.82
C SER A 52 10.56 9.69 -2.68
N GLU A 53 11.48 9.06 -1.94
CA GLU A 53 11.38 7.61 -1.66
C GLU A 53 10.21 7.26 -0.74
N ILE A 54 9.97 8.06 0.31
CA ILE A 54 8.82 7.91 1.20
C ILE A 54 7.53 8.00 0.37
N TRP A 55 7.41 9.03 -0.48
CA TRP A 55 6.27 9.21 -1.35
C TRP A 55 6.13 8.08 -2.38
N LEU A 56 7.21 7.60 -3.00
CA LEU A 56 7.15 6.51 -3.98
C LEU A 56 6.59 5.21 -3.36
N LYS A 57 6.95 4.94 -2.11
CA LYS A 57 6.40 3.82 -1.34
C LYS A 57 4.93 4.07 -0.97
N ALA A 58 4.64 5.24 -0.40
CA ALA A 58 3.28 5.63 -0.02
C ALA A 58 2.33 5.60 -1.22
N TRP A 59 2.79 6.02 -2.40
CA TRP A 59 2.02 6.05 -3.64
C TRP A 59 1.51 4.69 -4.08
N GLY A 60 2.31 3.63 -3.93
CA GLY A 60 1.83 2.27 -4.18
C GLY A 60 0.87 1.80 -3.09
N ASN A 61 1.23 1.99 -1.82
CA ASN A 61 0.45 1.49 -0.71
C ASN A 61 -0.91 2.17 -0.59
N LEU A 62 -0.99 3.50 -0.74
CA LEU A 62 -2.25 4.26 -0.66
C LEU A 62 -3.23 3.86 -1.76
N THR A 63 -2.72 3.38 -2.89
CA THR A 63 -3.54 2.98 -4.03
C THR A 63 -3.97 1.52 -3.93
N PHE A 64 -3.03 0.59 -3.86
CA PHE A 64 -3.36 -0.83 -4.01
C PHE A 64 -3.83 -1.50 -2.72
N ASN A 65 -3.25 -1.13 -1.57
CA ASN A 65 -3.59 -1.77 -0.30
C ASN A 65 -5.08 -1.64 0.05
N PRO A 66 -5.71 -0.46 -0.03
CA PRO A 66 -7.12 -0.36 0.32
C PRO A 66 -8.05 -1.01 -0.70
N ILE A 67 -7.73 -0.97 -2.00
CA ILE A 67 -8.51 -1.69 -3.02
C ILE A 67 -8.44 -3.20 -2.74
N SER A 68 -7.23 -3.72 -2.47
CA SER A 68 -7.01 -5.12 -2.11
C SER A 68 -7.77 -5.51 -0.84
N ALA A 69 -7.74 -4.67 0.19
CA ALA A 69 -8.45 -4.89 1.45
C ALA A 69 -9.98 -4.96 1.28
N LEU A 70 -10.56 -4.04 0.50
CA LEU A 70 -12.01 -3.98 0.28
C LEU A 70 -12.53 -5.09 -0.65
N THR A 71 -11.73 -5.50 -1.64
CA THR A 71 -12.15 -6.45 -2.68
C THR A 71 -11.68 -7.88 -2.42
N HIS A 72 -10.80 -8.08 -1.44
CA HIS A 72 -10.10 -9.35 -1.20
C HIS A 72 -9.29 -9.85 -2.41
N SER A 73 -8.92 -8.94 -3.32
CA SER A 73 -8.18 -9.23 -4.56
C SER A 73 -6.67 -9.02 -4.39
N THR A 74 -5.88 -9.72 -5.19
CA THR A 74 -4.41 -9.56 -5.24
C THR A 74 -3.99 -8.39 -6.14
N LEU A 75 -2.72 -7.99 -6.11
CA LEU A 75 -2.20 -6.92 -6.96
C LEU A 75 -2.46 -7.15 -8.45
N VAL A 76 -2.18 -8.35 -8.96
CA VAL A 76 -2.45 -8.68 -10.38
C VAL A 76 -3.93 -8.61 -10.72
N ASP A 77 -4.83 -9.03 -9.82
CA ASP A 77 -6.28 -8.98 -10.05
C ASP A 77 -6.77 -7.53 -10.20
N ILE A 78 -6.28 -6.63 -9.33
CA ILE A 78 -6.59 -5.21 -9.36
C ILE A 78 -6.13 -4.57 -10.67
N CYS A 79 -4.92 -4.92 -11.12
CA CYS A 79 -4.33 -4.39 -12.34
C CYS A 79 -4.98 -4.93 -13.62
N GLN A 80 -5.48 -6.17 -13.61
CA GLN A 80 -6.07 -6.82 -14.79
C GLN A 80 -7.57 -6.59 -14.92
N TYR A 81 -8.26 -6.18 -13.86
CA TYR A 81 -9.67 -5.80 -13.93
C TYR A 81 -9.80 -4.30 -14.30
N PRO A 82 -10.33 -3.95 -15.49
CA PRO A 82 -10.26 -2.57 -16.01
C PRO A 82 -10.85 -1.49 -15.08
N PRO A 83 -12.01 -1.70 -14.41
CA PRO A 83 -12.55 -0.70 -13.49
C PRO A 83 -11.64 -0.40 -12.30
N THR A 84 -11.00 -1.41 -11.69
CA THR A 84 -10.10 -1.19 -10.55
C THR A 84 -8.74 -0.66 -10.98
N GLN A 85 -8.27 -1.02 -12.17
CA GLN A 85 -7.07 -0.42 -12.75
C GLN A 85 -7.29 1.07 -13.07
N HIS A 86 -8.47 1.44 -13.57
CA HIS A 86 -8.85 2.84 -13.76
C HIS A 86 -8.91 3.60 -12.43
N LEU A 87 -9.56 3.03 -11.41
CA LEU A 87 -9.59 3.60 -10.06
C LEU A 87 -8.17 3.81 -9.50
N ALA A 88 -7.29 2.81 -9.64
CA ALA A 88 -5.91 2.90 -9.21
C ALA A 88 -5.17 4.06 -9.92
N THR A 89 -5.38 4.21 -11.22
CA THR A 89 -4.83 5.32 -12.03
C THR A 89 -5.32 6.68 -11.53
N MET A 90 -6.61 6.82 -11.21
CA MET A 90 -7.17 8.07 -10.69
C MET A 90 -6.61 8.41 -9.31
N MET A 91 -6.56 7.45 -8.38
CA MET A 91 -5.95 7.64 -7.06
C MET A 91 -4.46 8.00 -7.16
N MET A 92 -3.71 7.35 -8.05
CA MET A 92 -2.30 7.68 -8.29
C MET A 92 -2.14 9.10 -8.83
N THR A 93 -3.00 9.53 -9.75
CA THR A 93 -2.99 10.89 -10.31
C THR A 93 -3.26 11.94 -9.22
N GLU A 94 -4.25 11.70 -8.35
CA GLU A 94 -4.58 12.58 -7.23
C GLU A 94 -3.39 12.73 -6.27
N ALA A 95 -2.84 11.60 -5.81
CA ALA A 95 -1.68 11.59 -4.92
C ALA A 95 -0.44 12.24 -5.57
N GLN A 96 -0.24 12.02 -6.87
CA GLN A 96 0.86 12.65 -7.61
C GLN A 96 0.71 14.18 -7.65
N THR A 97 -0.51 14.68 -7.85
CA THR A 97 -0.80 16.11 -7.84
C THR A 97 -0.52 16.74 -6.47
N VAL A 98 -0.90 16.06 -5.39
CA VAL A 98 -0.58 16.49 -4.01
C VAL A 98 0.93 16.54 -3.80
N ALA A 99 1.65 15.47 -4.14
CA ALA A 99 3.09 15.39 -3.94
C ALA A 99 3.85 16.46 -4.74
N ASN A 100 3.45 16.71 -6.00
CA ASN A 100 4.06 17.75 -6.84
C ASN A 100 3.94 19.13 -6.21
N LYS A 101 2.80 19.47 -5.58
CA LYS A 101 2.64 20.74 -4.85
C LYS A 101 3.50 20.84 -3.59
N LEU A 102 3.99 19.72 -3.08
CA LEU A 102 4.93 19.65 -1.96
C LEU A 102 6.40 19.59 -2.42
N GLY A 103 6.66 19.79 -3.72
CA GLY A 103 8.01 19.75 -4.30
C GLY A 103 8.56 18.35 -4.55
N ILE A 104 7.74 17.31 -4.45
CA ILE A 104 8.12 15.91 -4.70
C ILE A 104 7.89 15.60 -6.17
N THR A 105 8.83 14.91 -6.83
CA THR A 105 8.65 14.45 -8.21
C THR A 105 8.86 12.94 -8.31
N PHE A 106 7.88 12.24 -8.88
CA PHE A 106 8.04 10.82 -9.19
C PHE A 106 8.78 10.65 -10.50
N ARG A 107 9.92 9.93 -10.45
CA ARG A 107 10.71 9.58 -11.64
C ARG A 107 10.13 8.42 -12.44
N VAL A 108 9.05 7.80 -11.93
CA VAL A 108 8.38 6.64 -12.53
C VAL A 108 6.97 7.08 -12.95
N PRO A 109 6.59 6.92 -14.23
CA PRO A 109 5.25 7.23 -14.70
C PRO A 109 4.23 6.21 -14.15
N ILE A 110 2.97 6.62 -14.08
CA ILE A 110 1.87 5.83 -13.48
C ILE A 110 1.74 4.45 -14.14
N GLU A 111 1.82 4.41 -15.47
CA GLU A 111 1.67 3.18 -16.24
C GLU A 111 2.77 2.17 -15.90
N LYS A 112 4.01 2.64 -15.72
CA LYS A 112 5.11 1.79 -15.26
C LYS A 112 4.92 1.35 -13.81
N ARG A 113 4.34 2.19 -12.95
CA ARG A 113 4.06 1.81 -11.56
C ARG A 113 2.98 0.72 -11.47
N ILE A 114 1.91 0.84 -12.26
CA ILE A 114 0.84 -0.15 -12.38
C ILE A 114 1.38 -1.46 -12.97
N ALA A 115 2.11 -1.40 -14.09
CA ALA A 115 2.73 -2.59 -14.68
C ALA A 115 3.73 -3.27 -13.71
N GLY A 116 4.45 -2.47 -12.91
CA GLY A 116 5.31 -2.98 -11.85
C GLY A 116 4.54 -3.73 -10.76
N ALA A 117 3.37 -3.22 -10.36
CA ALA A 117 2.49 -3.88 -9.39
C ALA A 117 1.88 -5.17 -9.97
N GLU A 118 1.47 -5.16 -11.23
CA GLU A 118 0.96 -6.35 -11.92
C GLU A 118 1.99 -7.49 -11.94
N LYS A 119 3.25 -7.17 -12.23
CA LYS A 119 4.37 -8.14 -12.26
C LYS A 119 4.69 -8.79 -10.92
N VAL A 120 4.26 -8.21 -9.80
CA VAL A 120 4.38 -8.86 -8.48
C VAL A 120 3.49 -10.11 -8.42
N GLY A 121 2.42 -10.17 -9.22
CA GLY A 121 1.56 -11.34 -9.34
C GLY A 121 0.50 -11.44 -8.24
N LYS A 122 0.19 -12.68 -7.84
CA LYS A 122 -0.87 -13.02 -6.88
C LYS A 122 -0.48 -12.70 -5.41
N HIS A 123 -0.02 -11.49 -5.17
CA HIS A 123 0.38 -11.00 -3.86
C HIS A 123 -0.79 -10.30 -3.16
N LYS A 124 -1.06 -10.70 -1.91
CA LYS A 124 -1.99 -10.01 -1.01
C LYS A 124 -1.24 -8.89 -0.29
N THR A 125 -1.79 -7.68 -0.33
CA THR A 125 -1.20 -6.54 0.38
C THR A 125 -1.26 -6.73 1.89
N SER A 126 -0.39 -6.05 2.64
CA SER A 126 -0.38 -6.14 4.11
C SER A 126 -1.73 -5.75 4.71
N MET A 127 -2.39 -4.73 4.18
CA MET A 127 -3.70 -4.30 4.66
C MET A 127 -4.78 -5.38 4.46
N LEU A 128 -4.77 -6.12 3.35
CA LEU A 128 -5.65 -7.27 3.18
C LEU A 128 -5.33 -8.37 4.20
N GLN A 129 -4.05 -8.62 4.49
CA GLN A 129 -3.66 -9.60 5.51
C GLN A 129 -4.13 -9.18 6.91
N ASP A 130 -4.07 -7.89 7.24
CA ASP A 130 -4.62 -7.34 8.48
C ASP A 130 -6.14 -7.52 8.55
N VAL A 131 -6.85 -7.27 7.45
CA VAL A 131 -8.30 -7.51 7.35
C VAL A 131 -8.65 -8.99 7.58
N GLU A 132 -7.91 -9.90 6.93
CA GLU A 132 -8.10 -11.35 7.09
C GLU A 132 -7.74 -11.85 8.49
N ALA A 133 -6.87 -11.14 9.21
CA ALA A 133 -6.45 -11.45 10.56
C ALA A 133 -7.28 -10.75 11.66
N GLY A 134 -8.29 -9.94 11.30
CA GLY A 134 -9.09 -9.22 12.30
C GLY A 134 -8.34 -8.05 12.98
N LYS A 135 -7.28 -7.53 12.36
CA LYS A 135 -6.42 -6.49 12.94
C LYS A 135 -6.87 -5.09 12.51
N ALA A 136 -6.50 -4.09 13.31
CA ALA A 136 -6.65 -2.69 12.93
C ALA A 136 -5.82 -2.41 11.66
N VAL A 137 -6.41 -1.70 10.69
CA VAL A 137 -5.71 -1.32 9.46
C VAL A 137 -5.14 0.10 9.59
N GLU A 138 -4.00 0.36 8.95
CA GLU A 138 -3.32 1.66 8.97
C GLU A 138 -3.98 2.73 8.07
N ALA A 139 -5.31 2.84 8.10
CA ALA A 139 -6.07 3.75 7.21
C ALA A 139 -5.71 5.23 7.42
N ASN A 140 -5.65 5.69 8.68
CA ASN A 140 -5.39 7.10 8.99
C ASN A 140 -3.95 7.49 8.64
N ALA A 141 -2.97 6.69 9.06
CA ALA A 141 -1.55 6.99 8.90
C ALA A 141 -1.11 7.00 7.43
N LEU A 142 -1.74 6.18 6.57
CA LEU A 142 -1.39 6.08 5.17
C LEU A 142 -2.32 6.89 4.26
N ILE A 143 -3.62 6.63 4.30
CA ILE A 143 -4.59 7.21 3.37
C ILE A 143 -5.06 8.56 3.89
N GLY A 144 -5.41 8.63 5.18
CA GLY A 144 -5.83 9.86 5.85
C GLY A 144 -4.78 10.97 5.74
N ALA A 145 -3.52 10.65 5.95
CA ALA A 145 -2.42 11.61 5.77
C ALA A 145 -2.40 12.25 4.37
N VAL A 146 -2.68 11.49 3.31
CA VAL A 146 -2.71 12.03 1.94
C VAL A 146 -3.98 12.84 1.68
N VAL A 147 -5.12 12.49 2.31
CA VAL A 147 -6.33 13.31 2.29
C VAL A 147 -6.07 14.68 2.95
N GLU A 148 -5.46 14.69 4.14
CA GLU A 148 -5.10 15.91 4.86
C GLU A 148 -4.10 16.78 4.05
N LEU A 149 -3.10 16.15 3.41
CA LEU A 149 -2.19 16.85 2.52
C LEU A 149 -2.89 17.38 1.25
N GLY A 150 -3.95 16.70 0.79
CA GLY A 150 -4.84 17.20 -0.25
C GLY A 150 -5.52 18.51 0.16
N GLU A 151 -6.07 18.56 1.38
CA GLU A 151 -6.67 19.78 1.94
C GLU A 151 -5.65 20.91 2.07
N LEU A 152 -4.48 20.63 2.67
CA LEU A 152 -3.40 21.60 2.85
C LEU A 152 -2.90 22.20 1.53
N THR A 153 -2.82 21.38 0.48
CA THR A 153 -2.38 21.81 -0.85
C THR A 153 -3.52 22.32 -1.73
N LYS A 154 -4.76 22.33 -1.23
CA LYS A 154 -5.98 22.66 -1.99
C LYS A 154 -6.08 21.83 -3.27
N THR A 155 -5.89 20.53 -3.14
CA THR A 155 -5.95 19.54 -4.22
C THR A 155 -7.09 18.58 -3.95
N PRO A 156 -8.10 18.51 -4.82
CA PRO A 156 -9.17 17.53 -4.67
C PRO A 156 -8.60 16.10 -4.74
N THR A 157 -9.02 15.26 -3.80
CA THR A 157 -8.68 13.83 -3.73
C THR A 157 -9.93 12.95 -3.63
N PRO A 158 -10.94 13.11 -4.53
CA PRO A 158 -12.23 12.45 -4.36
C PRO A 158 -12.15 10.91 -4.34
N HIS A 159 -11.29 10.30 -5.17
CA HIS A 159 -11.17 8.84 -5.19
C HIS A 159 -10.46 8.32 -3.94
N ILE A 160 -9.37 8.98 -3.53
CA ILE A 160 -8.67 8.64 -2.28
C ILE A 160 -9.60 8.82 -1.08
N SER A 161 -10.37 9.91 -1.02
CA SER A 161 -11.29 10.21 0.09
C SER A 161 -12.43 9.21 0.19
N ALA A 162 -13.01 8.79 -0.94
CA ALA A 162 -14.04 7.76 -0.96
C ALA A 162 -13.51 6.42 -0.43
N ILE A 163 -12.34 5.99 -0.91
CA ILE A 163 -11.70 4.75 -0.47
C ILE A 163 -11.30 4.83 1.02
N TYR A 164 -10.77 5.97 1.46
CA TYR A 164 -10.46 6.22 2.86
C TYR A 164 -11.68 6.03 3.76
N ALA A 165 -12.83 6.61 3.38
CA ALA A 165 -14.08 6.48 4.15
C ALA A 165 -14.52 5.01 4.28
N CYS A 166 -14.49 4.25 3.19
CA CYS A 166 -14.85 2.83 3.20
C CYS A 166 -13.91 1.98 4.08
N VAL A 167 -12.59 2.16 3.94
CA VAL A 167 -11.60 1.38 4.71
C VAL A 167 -11.66 1.74 6.19
N LYS A 168 -11.87 3.01 6.52
CA LYS A 168 -12.00 3.45 7.91
C LYS A 168 -13.23 2.83 8.58
N LEU A 169 -14.36 2.77 7.86
CA LEU A 169 -15.56 2.09 8.36
C LEU A 169 -15.32 0.58 8.51
N LEU A 170 -14.71 -0.06 7.51
CA LEU A 170 -14.34 -1.49 7.58
C LEU A 170 -13.52 -1.77 8.85
N SER A 171 -12.46 -0.99 9.10
CA SER A 171 -11.62 -1.18 10.29
C SER A 171 -12.38 -0.98 11.59
N LYS A 172 -13.26 0.03 11.66
CA LYS A 172 -14.09 0.29 12.83
C LYS A 172 -15.01 -0.90 13.10
N THR A 173 -15.76 -1.36 12.10
CA THR A 173 -16.65 -2.51 12.21
C THR A 173 -15.90 -3.76 12.67
N MET A 174 -14.73 -4.04 12.09
CA MET A 174 -13.94 -5.21 12.48
C MET A 174 -13.51 -5.18 13.95
N LEU A 175 -13.07 -4.02 14.44
CA LEU A 175 -12.60 -3.87 15.82
C LEU A 175 -13.75 -3.87 16.84
N GLU A 176 -14.87 -3.21 16.51
CA GLU A 176 -16.02 -3.11 17.42
C GLU A 176 -16.78 -4.45 17.53
N GLU A 177 -16.93 -5.16 16.41
CA GLU A 177 -17.63 -6.44 16.37
C GLU A 177 -16.69 -7.64 16.62
N GLY A 178 -15.37 -7.42 16.68
CA GLY A 178 -14.38 -8.48 16.88
C GLY A 178 -14.35 -9.49 15.73
N ILE A 179 -14.57 -9.04 14.49
CA ILE A 179 -14.67 -9.91 13.30
C ILE A 179 -13.46 -9.80 12.39
N SER A 180 -13.13 -10.91 11.73
CA SER A 180 -12.20 -10.97 10.58
C SER A 180 -12.98 -11.29 9.31
N ILE A 181 -12.68 -10.61 8.21
CA ILE A 181 -13.30 -10.90 6.92
C ILE A 181 -12.27 -11.61 6.04
N LYS A 182 -12.60 -12.80 5.54
CA LYS A 182 -11.72 -13.57 4.68
C LYS A 182 -12.48 -14.08 3.47
N GLY A 183 -11.90 -13.92 2.29
CA GLY A 183 -12.44 -14.52 1.07
C GLY A 183 -12.46 -16.03 1.21
N GLN A 184 -13.64 -16.64 1.16
CA GLN A 184 -13.79 -18.09 1.14
C GLN A 184 -13.83 -18.55 -0.32
N SER A 185 -12.96 -19.49 -0.69
CA SER A 185 -13.12 -20.19 -1.96
C SER A 185 -14.37 -21.06 -1.84
N LEU A 186 -15.40 -20.69 -2.61
CA LEU A 186 -16.48 -21.62 -2.88
C LEU A 186 -15.91 -22.58 -3.93
N GLU A 187 -15.62 -23.82 -3.54
CA GLU A 187 -15.35 -24.88 -4.52
C GLU A 187 -16.42 -24.78 -5.61
N ALA A 188 -16.00 -24.85 -6.87
CA ALA A 188 -16.91 -24.70 -8.00
C ALA A 188 -18.06 -25.69 -7.85
N GLN A 189 -19.23 -25.22 -7.40
CA GLN A 189 -20.44 -26.02 -7.43
C GLN A 189 -20.61 -26.43 -8.89
N PRO A 190 -20.64 -27.73 -9.22
CA PRO A 190 -20.82 -28.16 -10.59
C PRO A 190 -22.06 -27.45 -11.11
N ALA A 191 -21.88 -26.71 -12.21
CA ALA A 191 -22.93 -25.92 -12.81
C ALA A 191 -24.18 -26.79 -12.87
N LYS A 192 -25.22 -26.43 -12.10
CA LYS A 192 -26.51 -27.12 -12.17
C LYS A 192 -26.91 -27.04 -13.64
N SER A 193 -26.82 -28.18 -14.31
CA SER A 193 -27.25 -28.35 -15.68
C SER A 193 -28.68 -27.82 -15.75
N ARG A 194 -28.87 -26.69 -16.42
CA ARG A 194 -30.20 -26.30 -16.89
C ARG A 194 -30.55 -27.25 -18.02
N LEU A 195 -30.92 -28.48 -17.64
CA LEU A 195 -31.60 -29.45 -18.48
C LEU A 195 -33.06 -29.49 -18.01
N HIS A 196 -33.93 -29.14 -18.95
CA HIS A 196 -35.38 -29.35 -19.00
C HIS A 196 -36.28 -28.49 -18.09
N ALA A 197 -37.09 -27.62 -18.71
CA ALA A 197 -38.40 -27.98 -19.28
C ALA A 197 -38.74 -26.94 -20.36
N VAL A 198 -38.84 -27.37 -21.62
CA VAL A 198 -40.06 -27.41 -22.46
C VAL A 198 -40.71 -26.04 -22.62
#